data_AF-A0A089Z327-F1
#
_entry.id   AF-A0A089Z327-F1
#
_cell.length_a   1.000
_cell.length_b   1.000
_cell.length_c   1.000
_cell.angle_alpha   90.00
_cell.angle_beta   90.00
_cell.angle_gamma   90.00
#
_symmetry.space_group_name_H-M   'P 1'
#
loop_
_entity.id
_entity.type
_entity.pdbx_description
1 polymer ?
#
loop_
_entity_poly.entity_id
_entity_poly.type
_entity_poly.pdbx_seq_one_letter_code
_entity_poly.pdbx_strand_id
1 'polypeptide(L)'
;MNRQEREAAARRIMERAGPATVPPDLYAQVLRRGGRLLRRRVLARRVAALLLLAAVVAFTVWALTARPWVEPPSRTTPPLTGW
;
A
#
# COMPACT_ATOMS: atom_id res chain seq x y z
N MET A 1 -3.05 -13.52 41.50
CA MET A 1 -3.62 -12.25 41.03
C MET A 1 -4.26 -12.47 39.67
N ASN A 2 -5.59 -12.57 39.66
CA ASN A 2 -6.39 -12.96 38.50
C ASN A 2 -6.65 -11.73 37.59
N ARG A 3 -6.92 -11.96 36.30
CA ARG A 3 -7.19 -10.88 35.32
C ARG A 3 -8.37 -9.99 35.77
N GLN A 4 -9.36 -10.61 36.40
CA GLN A 4 -10.56 -9.95 36.93
C GLN A 4 -10.25 -9.00 38.10
N GLU A 5 -9.30 -9.35 38.97
CA GLU A 5 -8.89 -8.49 40.09
C GLU A 5 -8.15 -7.25 39.58
N ARG A 6 -7.33 -7.41 38.54
CA ARG A 6 -6.64 -6.30 37.88
C ARG A 6 -7.61 -5.35 37.19
N GLU A 7 -8.64 -5.87 36.54
CA GLU A 7 -9.70 -5.06 35.91
C GLU A 7 -10.53 -4.30 36.95
N ALA A 8 -10.88 -4.95 38.07
CA ALA A 8 -11.59 -4.30 39.17
C ALA A 8 -10.76 -3.18 39.82
N ALA A 9 -9.46 -3.40 40.02
CA ALA A 9 -8.55 -2.39 40.53
C ALA A 9 -8.41 -1.20 39.56
N ALA A 10 -8.27 -1.46 38.25
CA ALA A 10 -8.20 -0.42 37.24
C ALA A 10 -9.49 0.40 37.18
N ARG A 11 -10.67 -0.24 37.25
CA ARG A 11 -11.97 0.46 37.30
C ARG A 11 -12.09 1.35 38.52
N ARG A 12 -11.69 0.90 39.71
CA ARG A 12 -11.68 1.74 40.91
C ARG A 12 -10.77 2.95 40.78
N ILE A 13 -9.62 2.82 40.12
CA ILE A 13 -8.71 3.94 39.88
C ILE A 13 -9.33 4.94 38.89
N MET A 14 -9.96 4.45 37.81
CA MET A 14 -10.63 5.29 36.81
C MET A 14 -11.91 5.95 37.33
N GLU A 15 -12.67 5.30 38.20
CA GLU A 15 -13.86 5.88 38.85
C GLU A 15 -13.47 6.96 39.87
N ARG A 16 -12.32 6.78 40.54
CA ARG A 16 -11.80 7.75 41.53
C ARG A 16 -11.10 8.93 40.87
N ALA A 17 -10.47 8.70 39.72
CA ALA A 17 -9.99 9.75 38.83
C ALA A 17 -11.16 10.20 37.96
N GLY A 18 -12.01 11.09 38.49
CA GLY A 18 -13.13 11.69 37.76
C GLY A 18 -12.74 12.23 36.37
N PRO A 19 -13.70 12.54 35.49
CA PRO A 19 -13.45 12.82 34.08
C PRO A 19 -12.35 13.87 33.90
N ALA A 20 -11.18 13.42 33.44
CA ALA A 20 -10.05 14.29 33.20
C ALA A 20 -10.42 15.24 32.06
N THR A 21 -10.46 16.54 32.35
CA THR A 21 -10.63 17.58 31.32
C THR A 21 -9.48 17.45 30.33
N VAL A 22 -9.77 16.88 29.17
CA VAL A 22 -8.79 16.69 28.10
C VAL A 22 -8.62 18.04 27.40
N PRO A 23 -7.40 18.64 27.39
CA PRO A 23 -7.16 19.86 26.63
C PRO A 23 -7.65 19.72 25.18
N PRO A 24 -8.50 20.64 24.67
CA PRO A 24 -9.08 20.53 23.32
C PRO A 24 -8.01 20.50 22.22
N ASP A 25 -6.84 21.08 22.47
CA ASP A 25 -5.71 21.09 21.54
C ASP A 25 -4.90 19.78 21.50
N LEU A 26 -5.16 18.79 22.36
CA LEU A 26 -4.45 17.51 22.33
C LEU A 26 -4.64 16.79 21.00
N TYR A 27 -5.85 16.80 20.46
CA TYR A 27 -6.14 16.16 19.19
C TYR A 27 -5.35 16.80 18.03
N ALA A 28 -5.32 18.13 17.99
CA ALA A 28 -4.56 18.90 17.01
C ALA A 28 -3.04 18.71 17.16
N GLN A 29 -2.53 18.63 18.40
CA GLN A 29 -1.11 18.40 18.67
C GLN A 29 -0.65 16.97 18.32
N VAL A 30 -1.49 15.96 18.57
CA VAL A 30 -1.21 14.56 18.17
C VAL A 30 -1.22 14.42 16.66
N LEU A 31 -2.18 15.03 15.95
CA LEU A 31 -2.21 15.09 14.48
C LEU A 31 -0.96 15.79 13.91
N ARG A 32 -0.53 16.89 14.52
CA ARG A 32 0.71 17.59 14.15
C ARG A 32 1.96 16.74 14.34
N ARG A 33 2.03 15.93 15.40
CA ARG A 33 3.20 15.11 15.73
C ARG A 33 3.24 13.80 14.92
N GLY A 34 2.08 13.19 14.64
CA GLY A 34 1.95 11.94 13.87
C GLY A 34 1.97 12.10 12.34
N GLY A 35 1.76 13.32 11.82
CA GLY A 35 1.65 13.56 10.39
C GLY A 35 2.88 13.20 9.56
N ARG A 36 4.09 13.23 10.14
CA ARG A 36 5.34 12.99 9.39
C ARG A 36 5.53 11.51 9.00
N LEU A 37 5.21 10.57 9.90
CA LEU A 37 5.24 9.13 9.59
C LEU A 37 4.08 8.72 8.67
N LEU A 38 2.90 9.31 8.88
CA LEU A 38 1.73 9.00 8.06
C LEU A 38 1.88 9.52 6.62
N ARG A 39 2.42 10.73 6.46
CA ARG A 39 2.77 11.30 5.15
C ARG A 39 3.83 10.46 4.44
N ARG A 40 4.87 9.99 5.14
CA ARG A 40 5.87 9.09 4.56
C ARG A 40 5.27 7.79 4.04
N ARG A 41 4.35 7.17 4.79
CA ARG A 41 3.66 5.94 4.35
C ARG A 41 2.76 6.20 3.14
N VAL A 42 2.03 7.31 3.12
CA VAL A 42 1.18 7.68 1.98
C VAL A 42 2.03 8.01 0.75
N LEU A 43 3.13 8.76 0.90
CA LEU A 43 4.07 9.04 -0.19
C LEU A 43 4.71 7.76 -0.70
N ALA A 44 5.21 6.89 0.18
CA ALA A 44 5.82 5.62 -0.20
C ALA A 44 4.83 4.72 -0.94
N ARG A 45 3.57 4.64 -0.48
CA ARG A 45 2.51 3.91 -1.20
C ARG A 45 2.19 4.53 -2.55
N ARG A 46 2.11 5.87 -2.66
CA ARG A 46 1.90 6.55 -3.94
C ARG A 46 3.06 6.32 -4.90
N VAL A 47 4.30 6.43 -4.43
CA VAL A 47 5.50 6.16 -5.24
C VAL A 47 5.53 4.71 -5.67
N ALA A 48 5.28 3.76 -4.77
CA ALA A 48 5.20 2.34 -5.12
C ALA A 48 4.09 2.05 -6.13
N ALA A 49 2.91 2.68 -5.98
CA ALA A 49 1.82 2.56 -6.92
C ALA A 49 2.17 3.14 -8.30
N LEU A 50 2.83 4.30 -8.36
CA LEU A 50 3.31 4.91 -9.60
C LEU A 50 4.38 4.05 -10.27
N LEU A 51 5.31 3.49 -9.50
CA LEU A 51 6.34 2.57 -10.02
C LEU A 51 5.71 1.29 -10.56
N LEU A 52 4.72 0.71 -9.85
CA LEU A 52 3.96 -0.44 -10.34
C LEU A 52 3.23 -0.12 -11.64
N LEU A 53 2.55 1.04 -11.71
CA LEU A 53 1.87 1.47 -12.91
C LEU A 53 2.86 1.63 -14.08
N ALA A 54 3.99 2.28 -13.85
CA ALA A 54 5.04 2.44 -14.86
C ALA A 54 5.59 1.09 -15.34
N ALA A 55 5.80 0.13 -14.43
CA ALA A 55 6.24 -1.21 -14.78
C ALA A 55 5.20 -1.96 -15.63
N VAL A 56 3.91 -1.87 -15.30
CA VAL A 56 2.82 -2.45 -16.09
C VAL A 56 2.78 -1.84 -17.49
N VAL A 57 2.91 -0.52 -17.60
CA VAL A 57 2.93 0.17 -18.91
C VAL A 57 4.14 -0.27 -19.73
N ALA A 58 5.34 -0.27 -19.15
CA ALA A 58 6.56 -0.70 -19.83
C ALA A 58 6.47 -2.15 -20.31
N PHE A 59 5.97 -3.05 -19.45
CA PHE A 59 5.73 -4.45 -19.81
C PHE A 59 4.73 -4.58 -20.96
N THR A 60 3.63 -3.82 -20.91
CA THR A 60 2.60 -3.82 -21.96
C THR A 60 3.16 -3.32 -23.29
N VAL A 61 3.93 -2.22 -23.28
CA VAL A 61 4.58 -1.69 -24.48
C VAL A 61 5.55 -2.71 -25.06
N TRP A 62 6.39 -3.32 -24.23
CA TRP A 62 7.31 -4.37 -24.66
C TRP A 62 6.58 -5.58 -25.26
N ALA A 63 5.51 -6.03 -24.61
CA ALA A 63 4.65 -7.12 -25.08
C ALA A 63 4.06 -6.85 -26.47
N LEU A 64 3.62 -5.60 -26.71
CA LEU A 64 3.05 -5.18 -28.00
C LEU A 64 4.10 -5.03 -29.10
N THR A 65 5.32 -4.61 -28.77
CA THR A 65 6.40 -4.41 -29.76
C THR A 65 7.12 -5.71 -30.11
N ALA A 66 7.51 -6.49 -29.09
CA ALA A 66 8.22 -7.74 -29.29
C ALA A 66 7.30 -8.85 -29.82
N ARG A 67 5.98 -8.74 -29.58
CA ARG A 67 4.97 -9.75 -29.92
C ARG A 67 5.50 -11.18 -29.74
N PRO A 68 5.98 -11.57 -28.55
CA PRO A 68 6.68 -12.84 -28.34
C PRO A 68 5.80 -14.09 -28.61
N TRP A 69 4.49 -13.89 -28.70
CA TRP A 69 3.46 -14.88 -29.04
C TRP A 69 3.20 -14.98 -30.54
N VAL A 70 3.88 -14.21 -31.38
CA VAL A 70 3.82 -14.38 -32.84
C VAL A 70 4.85 -15.43 -33.21
N GLU A 71 4.37 -16.58 -33.67
CA GLU A 71 5.19 -17.60 -34.31
C GLU A 71 5.98 -16.94 -35.45
N PRO A 72 7.32 -17.02 -35.46
CA PRO A 72 8.11 -16.51 -36.58
C PRO A 72 7.61 -17.16 -37.87
N PRO A 73 7.36 -16.39 -38.95
CA PRO A 73 6.93 -16.99 -40.21
C PRO A 73 7.91 -18.09 -40.58
N SER A 74 7.39 -19.31 -40.62
CA SER A 74 8.16 -20.52 -40.81
C SER A 74 8.97 -20.35 -42.09
N ARG A 75 10.29 -20.25 -41.96
CA ARG A 75 11.25 -20.07 -43.07
C ARG A 75 11.27 -21.23 -44.07
N THR A 76 10.38 -22.19 -43.91
CA THR A 76 10.31 -23.47 -44.61
C THR A 76 8.96 -23.67 -45.30
N THR A 77 8.42 -22.62 -45.92
CA THR A 77 7.58 -22.85 -47.10
C THR A 77 8.49 -22.74 -48.30
N PRO A 78 8.90 -23.86 -48.95
CA PRO A 78 9.63 -23.77 -50.21
C PRO A 78 8.78 -22.95 -51.19
N PRO A 79 9.37 -22.07 -52.01
CA PRO A 79 8.61 -21.28 -52.96
C PRO A 79 7.86 -22.25 -53.88
N LEU A 80 6.53 -22.13 -53.91
CA LEU A 80 5.70 -22.74 -54.94
C LEU A 80 6.00 -22.00 -56.26
N THR A 81 7.11 -22.34 -56.92
CA THR A 81 7.34 -22.00 -58.33
C THR A 81 6.50 -22.95 -59.16
N GLY A 82 5.21 -22.63 -59.25
CA GLY A 82 4.20 -23.37 -60.00
C GLY A 82 3.53 -22.48 -61.04
N TRP A 83 4.35 -21.94 -61.96
CA TRP A 83 3.98 -21.44 -63.29
C TRP A 83 5.19 -21.58 -64.20
#